data_AF-A0A6V7IMR3-F1
#
_entry.id   AF-A0A6V7IMR3-F1
#
_cell.length_a   1.000
_cell.length_b   1.000
_cell.length_c   1.000
_cell.angle_alpha   90.00
_cell.angle_beta   90.00
_cell.angle_gamma   90.00
#
_symmetry.space_group_name_H-M   'P 1'
#
loop_
_entity.id
_entity.type
_entity.pdbx_description
1 polymer ?
#
loop_
_entity_poly.entity_id
_entity_poly.type
_entity_poly.pdbx_seq_one_letter_code
_entity_poly.pdbx_strand_id
1 'polypeptide(L)' 'VVLLLCRLRPQYPFSHTRKSPPPLIGMVGLAIALPPPSVHEIRLEDDMFVTRINFDFRIAHCEP' A
#
# COMPACT_ATOMS: atom_id res chain seq x y z
N VAL A 1 4.03 10.55 -5.74
CA VAL A 1 4.03 9.63 -4.57
C VAL A 1 3.53 8.29 -5.05
N VAL A 2 4.07 7.16 -4.57
CA VAL A 2 3.65 5.82 -4.96
C VAL A 2 3.17 5.03 -3.74
N LEU A 3 2.15 4.18 -3.90
CA LEU A 3 1.82 3.12 -2.95
C LEU A 3 2.65 1.89 -3.27
N LEU A 4 3.33 1.33 -2.27
CA LEU A 4 4.22 0.20 -2.45
C LEU A 4 3.65 -1.04 -1.76
N LEU A 5 3.24 -2.03 -2.55
CA LEU A 5 2.77 -3.33 -2.06
C LEU A 5 3.91 -4.33 -2.18
N CYS A 6 4.52 -4.75 -1.07
CA CYS A 6 5.72 -5.58 -1.11
C CYS A 6 5.77 -6.70 -0.07
N ARG A 7 6.63 -7.69 -0.33
CA ARG A 7 7.05 -8.71 0.63
C ARG A 7 8.57 -8.85 0.68
N LEU A 8 9.07 -9.12 1.88
CA LEU A 8 10.46 -9.48 2.12
C LEU A 8 10.65 -10.97 1.87
N ARG A 9 11.67 -11.32 1.08
CA ARG A 9 12.00 -12.72 0.78
C ARG A 9 13.08 -13.21 1.75
N PRO A 10 12.84 -14.25 2.56
CA PRO A 10 13.89 -14.92 3.29
C PRO A 10 14.74 -15.78 2.36
N GLN A 11 16.00 -15.97 2.70
CA GLN A 11 16.86 -16.95 2.06
C GLN A 11 16.38 -18.36 2.44
N TYR A 12 16.23 -19.25 1.45
CA TYR A 12 15.78 -20.62 1.70
C TYR A 12 16.81 -21.35 2.58
N PRO A 13 16.44 -21.86 3.78
CA PRO A 13 17.39 -22.54 4.64
C PRO A 13 17.55 -23.99 4.18
N PHE A 14 18.70 -24.31 3.59
CA PHE A 14 19.07 -25.69 3.20
C PHE A 14 19.63 -26.53 4.38
N SER A 15 19.52 -26.04 5.62
CA SER A 15 20.20 -26.63 6.77
C SER A 15 19.25 -26.83 7.95
N HIS A 16 19.13 -28.09 8.40
CA HIS A 16 18.12 -28.62 9.34
C HIS A 16 18.32 -28.18 10.81
N THR A 17 19.21 -27.23 11.11
CA THR A 17 19.71 -26.99 12.48
C THR A 17 19.98 -25.52 12.84
N ARG A 18 19.18 -24.56 12.39
CA ARG A 18 19.34 -23.15 12.86
C ARG A 18 18.20 -22.70 13.77
N LYS A 19 18.59 -22.22 14.95
CA LYS A 19 17.73 -21.55 15.95
C LYS A 19 17.48 -20.06 15.63
N SER A 20 18.01 -19.53 14.53
CA SER A 20 17.94 -18.12 14.14
C SER A 20 17.06 -17.92 12.90
N PRO A 21 16.33 -16.79 12.78
CA PRO A 21 15.54 -16.48 11.60
C PRO A 21 16.42 -16.43 10.33
N PRO A 22 15.90 -16.89 9.17
CA PRO A 22 16.65 -16.86 7.92
C PRO A 22 16.95 -15.42 7.49
N PRO A 23 18.17 -15.13 6.99
CA PRO A 23 18.51 -13.80 6.52
C PRO A 23 17.62 -13.41 5.32
N LEU A 24 17.31 -12.12 5.18
CA LEU A 24 16.51 -11.62 4.07
C LEU A 24 17.40 -11.43 2.82
N ILE A 25 16.93 -11.87 1.66
CA ILE A 25 17.62 -11.65 0.37
C ILE A 25 17.21 -10.33 -0.30
N GLY A 26 16.10 -9.75 0.13
CA GLY A 26 15.59 -8.50 -0.42
C GLY A 26 14.07 -8.45 -0.48
N MET A 27 13.57 -7.42 -1.15
CA MET A 27 12.15 -7.08 -1.24
C MET A 27 11.67 -7.24 -2.67
N VAL A 28 10.45 -7.76 -2.84
CA VAL A 28 9.72 -7.75 -4.12
C VAL A 28 8.40 -7.06 -3.90
N GLY A 29 8.03 -6.16 -4.80
CA GLY A 29 6.77 -5.45 -4.69
C GLY A 29 6.35 -4.76 -5.97
N LEU A 30 5.13 -4.24 -5.94
CA LEU A 30 4.53 -3.41 -6.96
C LEU A 30 4.51 -1.96 -6.46
N ALA A 31 4.96 -1.03 -7.30
CA ALA A 31 4.84 0.40 -7.06
C ALA A 31 3.69 0.95 -7.92
N ILE A 32 2.65 1.45 -7.28
CA ILE A 32 1.46 2.02 -7.94
C ILE A 32 1.55 3.54 -7.85
N ALA A 33 1.53 4.20 -9.00
CA ALA A 33 1.49 5.67 -9.05
C ALA A 33 0.17 6.18 -8.45
N LEU A 34 0.28 7.05 -7.46
CA LEU A 34 -0.89 7.76 -6.93
C LEU A 34 -1.21 8.97 -7.82
N PRO A 35 -2.47 9.43 -7.86
CA PRO A 35 -2.84 10.63 -8.58
C PRO A 35 -1.91 11.80 -8.22
N PRO A 36 -1.44 12.58 -9.21
CA PRO A 36 -0.67 13.79 -8.93
C PRO A 36 -1.45 14.72 -7.96
N PRO A 37 -0.76 15.46 -7.08
CA PRO A 37 -1.41 16.41 -6.18
C PRO A 37 -2.13 17.54 -6.91
N SER A 38 -1.80 17.74 -8.19
CA SER A 38 -2.44 18.72 -9.09
C SER A 38 -3.64 18.16 -9.85
N VAL A 39 -4.06 16.92 -9.59
CA VAL A 39 -5.28 16.37 -10.20
C VAL A 39 -6.48 16.94 -9.46
N HIS A 40 -7.35 17.59 -10.22
CA HIS A 40 -8.57 18.20 -9.71
C HIS A 40 -9.83 17.38 -10.02
N GLU A 41 -9.71 16.35 -10.88
CA GLU A 41 -10.83 15.53 -11.35
C GLU A 41 -10.45 14.05 -11.32
N ILE A 42 -11.32 13.23 -10.75
CA ILE A 42 -11.18 11.77 -10.70
C ILE A 42 -12.46 11.18 -11.29
N ARG A 43 -12.31 10.21 -12.20
CA ARG A 43 -13.44 9.44 -12.73
C ARG A 43 -13.79 8.37 -11.71
N LEU A 44 -15.04 8.37 -11.27
CA LEU A 44 -15.59 7.37 -10.35
C LEU A 44 -16.36 6.32 -11.16
N GLU A 45 -16.31 5.08 -10.70
CA GLU A 45 -17.17 3.99 -11.17
C GLU A 45 -18.43 3.89 -10.30
N ASP A 46 -19.48 3.21 -10.77
CA ASP A 46 -20.80 3.18 -10.12
C ASP A 46 -20.79 2.55 -8.71
N ASP A 47 -19.75 1.80 -8.34
CA ASP A 47 -19.55 1.18 -7.02
C ASP A 47 -18.60 1.99 -6.11
N MET A 48 -18.25 3.21 -6.50
CA MET A 48 -17.37 4.10 -5.75
C MET A 48 -18.13 5.30 -5.17
N PHE A 49 -17.72 5.76 -3.99
CA PHE A 49 -18.22 7.00 -3.37
C PHE A 49 -17.09 7.82 -2.77
N VAL A 50 -17.28 9.14 -2.66
CA VAL A 50 -16.27 10.05 -2.11
C VAL A 50 -16.61 10.45 -0.68
N THR A 51 -15.62 10.32 0.22
CA THR A 51 -15.68 10.87 1.58
C THR A 51 -14.50 11.80 1.81
N ARG A 52 -14.79 13.04 2.22
CA ARG A 52 -13.78 13.98 2.70
C ARG A 52 -13.59 13.77 4.19
N ILE A 53 -12.34 13.56 4.60
CA ILE A 53 -11.93 13.42 6.00
C ILE A 53 -11.07 14.59 6.44
N ASN A 54 -11.15 14.94 7.72
CA ASN A 54 -10.23 15.85 8.38
C ASN A 54 -8.94 15.12 8.81
N PHE A 55 -7.91 15.87 9.23
CA PHE A 55 -6.65 15.30 9.72
C PHE A 55 -6.79 14.48 11.02
N ASP A 56 -7.87 14.68 11.77
CA ASP A 56 -8.24 13.86 12.93
C ASP A 56 -9.05 12.61 12.54
N PHE A 57 -9.08 12.27 11.24
CA PHE A 57 -9.81 11.15 10.64
C PHE A 57 -11.33 11.20 10.85
N ARG A 58 -11.90 12.37 11.19
CA ARG A 58 -13.36 12.54 11.22
C ARG A 58 -13.91 12.85 9.84
N ILE A 59 -15.07 12.29 9.54
CA ILE A 59 -15.79 12.55 8.29
C ILE A 59 -16.27 14.00 8.30
N ALA A 60 -15.83 14.78 7.32
CA ALA A 60 -16.25 16.15 7.10
C ALA A 60 -17.40 16.23 6.08
N HIS A 61 -17.40 15.34 5.09
CA HIS A 61 -18.43 15.24 4.06
C HIS A 61 -18.45 13.83 3.48
N CYS A 62 -19.64 13.28 3.25
CA CYS A 62 -19.85 12.03 2.53
C CYS A 62 -20.81 12.33 1.38
N GLU A 63 -20.48 11.85 0.19
CA GLU A 63 -21.39 11.86 -0.96
C GLU A 63 -22.71 11.13 -0.61
N PRO A 64 -23.88 11.61 -1.10
CA PRO A 64 -25.19 11.04 -0.78
C PRO A 64 -25.46 9.67 -1.40
#